data_AF-A0A4U8SI29-F1
#
_entry.id   AF-A0A4U8SI29-F1
#
_cell.length_a   1.000
_cell.length_b   1.000
_cell.length_c   1.000
_cell.angle_alpha   90.00
_cell.angle_beta   90.00
_cell.angle_gamma   90.00
#
_symmetry.space_group_name_H-M   'P 1'
#
loop_
_entity.id
_entity.type
_entity.pdbx_description
1 polymer ?
#
loop_
_entity_poly.entity_id
_entity_poly.type
_entity_poly.pdbx_seq_one_letter_code
_entity_poly.pdbx_strand_id
1 'polypeptide(L)'
;MGGGQDKLKNAESAQIKNKPLLKTFFKDKKRWILSLVKNSKQHQKLKTKLQEVESLYQDSKEKIRQLEIQNKDFKNRFHALESKIHKLTPQAYLNAIEIHLAEHCNLNCFSCNHFSQLAPKGFPDILQFKQDMERLSNLTYGLIGEFKFTGGEPLLNPNCKDFFKITRKFFPHSKLTLITNGILLESQPKDFWESCKENKIEIRPTKYPIKVNWEAIEQKCQDFGISLRFFNNASVEKTSYKTILRPQGNLNILDSFTKCHQVGNCTHFKNGKIYPCNIAPNIQYFNAAFNQNLPITPIDFINIYKAKDYHEILQFLAKPIPFCRFCNLAKWRSIGEWKTSKKEIGEYLE
;
A
#
# COMPACT_ATOMS: atom_id res chain seq x y z
N MET A 1 -110.01 -60.14 -14.32
CA MET A 1 -108.98 -60.73 -13.44
C MET A 1 -108.41 -59.57 -12.66
N GLY A 2 -108.86 -59.30 -11.43
CA GLY A 2 -108.65 -60.15 -10.26
C GLY A 2 -107.30 -59.73 -9.66
N GLY A 3 -107.18 -59.35 -8.39
CA GLY A 3 -108.10 -59.24 -7.29
C GLY A 3 -107.53 -58.23 -6.30
N GLY A 4 -108.37 -57.81 -5.36
CA GLY A 4 -107.97 -56.88 -4.30
C GLY A 4 -107.00 -57.50 -3.31
N GLN A 5 -106.39 -56.61 -2.51
CA GLN A 5 -106.09 -56.89 -1.12
C GLN A 5 -105.94 -55.57 -0.35
N ASP A 6 -106.94 -55.38 0.51
CA ASP A 6 -106.85 -55.00 1.91
C ASP A 6 -105.82 -53.95 2.36
N LYS A 7 -106.40 -52.81 2.74
CA LYS A 7 -105.86 -51.88 3.73
C LYS A 7 -106.27 -52.32 5.13
N LEU A 8 -105.46 -51.86 6.10
CA LEU A 8 -105.70 -51.70 7.54
C LEU A 8 -105.41 -52.99 8.35
N LYS A 9 -104.54 -53.00 9.37
CA LYS A 9 -104.46 -52.07 10.52
C LYS A 9 -103.22 -52.36 11.40
N ASN A 10 -102.99 -51.46 12.38
CA ASN A 10 -102.19 -51.58 13.62
C ASN A 10 -100.72 -51.14 13.53
N ALA A 11 -100.34 -49.98 14.11
CA ALA A 11 -100.24 -49.61 15.53
C ALA A 11 -98.92 -50.10 16.16
N GLU A 12 -98.08 -49.09 16.43
CA GLU A 12 -97.03 -49.00 17.44
C GLU A 12 -96.16 -50.22 17.74
N SER A 13 -94.90 -50.13 17.33
CA SER A 13 -93.68 -50.29 18.13
C SER A 13 -92.57 -50.98 17.32
N ALA A 14 -91.63 -50.20 16.79
CA ALA A 14 -90.26 -50.68 16.57
C ALA A 14 -89.34 -49.55 16.07
N GLN A 15 -88.50 -49.09 16.98
CA GLN A 15 -87.06 -48.95 16.76
C GLN A 15 -86.60 -47.95 15.67
N ILE A 16 -86.27 -46.74 16.15
CA ILE A 16 -84.93 -46.13 15.99
C ILE A 16 -84.26 -46.44 14.62
N LYS A 17 -84.75 -45.83 13.55
CA LYS A 17 -84.07 -45.80 12.23
C LYS A 17 -83.09 -44.62 12.08
N ASN A 18 -82.59 -44.06 13.18
CA ASN A 18 -81.47 -43.08 13.15
C ASN A 18 -80.07 -43.72 13.23
N LYS A 19 -79.98 -45.06 13.24
CA LYS A 19 -78.70 -45.78 13.32
C LYS A 19 -77.76 -45.62 12.11
N PRO A 20 -78.22 -45.53 10.84
CA PRO A 20 -77.30 -45.44 9.69
C PRO A 20 -76.63 -44.06 9.59
N LEU A 21 -77.41 -42.98 9.75
CA LEU A 21 -76.97 -41.58 9.65
C LEU A 21 -76.05 -41.13 10.80
N LEU A 22 -76.31 -41.58 12.04
CA LEU A 22 -75.37 -41.34 13.14
C LEU A 22 -74.04 -42.08 12.90
N LYS A 23 -74.08 -43.36 12.48
CA LYS A 23 -72.86 -44.16 12.28
C LYS A 23 -71.97 -43.61 11.16
N THR A 24 -72.54 -43.11 10.06
CA THR A 24 -71.77 -42.45 8.99
C THR A 24 -71.22 -41.11 9.45
N PHE A 25 -72.00 -40.28 10.13
CA PHE A 25 -71.52 -39.02 10.71
C PHE A 25 -70.35 -39.21 11.69
N PHE A 26 -70.43 -40.19 12.60
CA PHE A 26 -69.33 -40.51 13.51
C PHE A 26 -68.11 -41.10 12.79
N LYS A 27 -68.30 -41.86 11.69
CA LYS A 27 -67.21 -42.42 10.87
C LYS A 27 -66.47 -41.35 10.07
N ASP A 28 -67.19 -40.39 9.50
CA ASP A 28 -66.61 -39.27 8.75
C ASP A 28 -65.92 -38.26 9.67
N LYS A 29 -66.51 -37.97 10.84
CA LYS A 29 -65.86 -37.17 11.88
C LYS A 29 -64.59 -37.84 12.40
N LYS A 30 -64.59 -39.17 12.58
CA LYS A 30 -63.39 -39.95 12.94
C LYS A 30 -62.32 -39.90 11.85
N ARG A 31 -62.68 -40.02 10.57
CA ARG A 31 -61.75 -39.88 9.43
C ARG A 31 -61.15 -38.47 9.34
N TRP A 32 -61.95 -37.44 9.54
CA TRP A 32 -61.50 -36.05 9.56
C TRP A 32 -60.53 -35.78 10.73
N ILE A 33 -60.84 -36.26 11.94
CA ILE A 33 -59.93 -36.16 13.09
C ILE A 33 -58.61 -36.91 12.82
N LEU A 34 -58.66 -38.12 12.24
CA LEU A 34 -57.45 -38.86 11.85
C LEU A 34 -56.62 -38.12 10.80
N SER A 35 -57.26 -37.44 9.85
CA SER A 35 -56.58 -36.58 8.87
C SER A 35 -55.89 -35.37 9.52
N LEU A 36 -56.56 -34.71 10.47
CA LEU A 36 -55.98 -33.60 11.22
C LEU A 36 -54.76 -34.05 12.05
N VAL A 37 -54.86 -35.22 12.71
CA VAL A 37 -53.73 -35.80 13.46
C VAL A 37 -52.57 -36.16 12.53
N LYS A 38 -52.85 -36.72 11.35
CA LYS A 38 -51.81 -37.05 10.35
C LYS A 38 -51.12 -35.78 9.83
N ASN A 39 -51.89 -34.74 9.50
CA ASN A 39 -51.37 -33.45 9.08
C ASN A 39 -50.55 -32.76 10.18
N SER A 40 -51.01 -32.80 11.43
CA SER A 40 -50.27 -32.27 12.58
C SER A 40 -48.93 -32.98 12.77
N LYS A 41 -48.91 -34.33 12.70
CA LYS A 41 -47.65 -35.11 12.74
C LYS A 41 -46.72 -34.77 11.58
N GLN A 42 -47.25 -34.57 10.39
CA GLN A 42 -46.46 -34.18 9.20
C GLN A 42 -45.90 -32.77 9.31
N HIS A 43 -46.69 -31.80 9.81
CA HIS A 43 -46.23 -30.45 10.13
C HIS A 43 -45.13 -30.45 11.18
N GLN A 44 -45.26 -31.27 12.23
CA GLN A 44 -44.25 -31.38 13.26
C GLN A 44 -42.94 -31.96 12.71
N LYS A 45 -43.02 -32.99 11.85
CA LYS A 45 -41.85 -33.53 11.14
C LYS A 45 -41.17 -32.51 10.22
N LEU A 46 -41.95 -31.70 9.51
CA LEU A 46 -41.42 -30.62 8.67
C LEU A 46 -40.74 -29.53 9.49
N LYS A 47 -41.33 -29.16 10.65
CA LYS A 47 -40.74 -28.19 11.57
C LYS A 47 -39.39 -28.66 12.11
N THR A 48 -39.28 -29.92 12.51
CA THR A 48 -38.00 -30.50 12.96
C THR A 48 -36.95 -30.47 11.84
N LYS A 49 -37.31 -30.89 10.62
CA LYS A 49 -36.40 -30.83 9.47
C LYS A 49 -35.96 -29.41 9.14
N LEU A 50 -36.87 -28.43 9.24
CA LEU A 50 -36.54 -27.03 9.01
C LEU A 50 -35.53 -26.53 10.05
N GLN A 51 -35.72 -26.88 11.33
CA GLN A 51 -34.77 -26.55 12.39
C GLN A 51 -33.39 -27.21 12.17
N GLU A 52 -33.36 -28.46 11.70
CA GLU A 52 -32.10 -29.13 11.32
C GLU A 52 -31.39 -28.41 10.17
N VAL A 53 -32.13 -28.03 9.12
CA VAL A 53 -31.59 -27.28 7.98
C VAL A 53 -31.10 -25.90 8.40
N GLU A 54 -31.84 -25.19 9.24
CA GLU A 54 -31.44 -23.89 9.79
C GLU A 54 -30.14 -24.01 10.60
N SER A 55 -30.02 -25.04 11.44
CA SER A 55 -28.80 -25.32 12.21
C SER A 55 -27.60 -25.59 11.29
N LEU A 56 -27.77 -26.47 10.30
CA LEU A 56 -26.73 -26.78 9.30
C LEU A 56 -26.33 -25.54 8.48
N TYR A 57 -27.29 -24.68 8.15
CA TYR A 57 -27.02 -23.44 7.44
C TYR A 57 -26.20 -22.47 8.28
N GLN A 58 -26.51 -22.30 9.57
CA GLN A 58 -25.72 -21.45 10.47
C GLN A 58 -24.30 -21.99 10.67
N ASP A 59 -24.15 -23.31 10.87
CA ASP A 59 -22.83 -23.95 10.98
C ASP A 59 -22.00 -23.79 9.68
N SER A 60 -22.63 -23.96 8.52
CA SER A 60 -21.99 -23.75 7.22
C SER A 60 -21.55 -22.30 7.04
N LYS A 61 -22.39 -21.33 7.44
CA LYS A 61 -22.09 -19.89 7.36
C LYS A 61 -20.89 -19.53 8.24
N GLU A 62 -20.80 -20.08 9.45
CA GLU A 62 -19.66 -19.83 10.33
C GLU A 62 -18.38 -20.46 9.77
N LYS A 63 -18.44 -21.70 9.26
CA LYS A 63 -17.30 -22.33 8.58
C LYS A 63 -16.79 -21.51 7.40
N ILE A 64 -17.68 -20.98 6.57
CA ILE A 64 -17.32 -20.09 5.45
C ILE A 64 -16.60 -18.84 5.97
N ARG A 65 -17.15 -18.19 7.00
CA ARG A 65 -16.52 -17.01 7.62
C ARG A 65 -15.10 -17.31 8.12
N GLN A 66 -14.89 -18.47 8.76
CA GLN A 66 -13.56 -18.88 9.22
C GLN A 66 -12.60 -19.13 8.05
N LEU A 67 -13.07 -19.79 6.98
CA LEU A 67 -12.28 -20.00 5.77
C LEU A 67 -11.91 -18.67 5.08
N GLU A 68 -12.80 -17.67 5.07
CA GLU A 68 -12.49 -16.33 4.54
C GLU A 68 -11.38 -15.65 5.33
N ILE A 69 -11.41 -15.75 6.66
CA ILE A 69 -10.36 -15.20 7.54
C ILE A 69 -9.02 -15.91 7.29
N GLN A 70 -9.03 -17.25 7.23
CA GLN A 70 -7.82 -18.03 6.94
C GLN A 70 -7.25 -17.73 5.55
N ASN A 71 -8.10 -17.64 4.54
CA ASN A 71 -7.68 -17.28 3.18
C ASN A 71 -7.06 -15.88 3.13
N LYS A 72 -7.61 -14.92 3.90
CA LYS A 72 -7.04 -13.58 4.00
C LYS A 72 -5.66 -13.60 4.67
N ASP A 73 -5.49 -14.34 5.76
CA ASP A 73 -4.19 -14.52 6.40
C ASP A 73 -3.16 -15.17 5.46
N PHE A 74 -3.56 -16.24 4.77
CA PHE A 74 -2.71 -16.93 3.81
C PHE A 74 -2.24 -16.01 2.69
N LYS A 75 -3.15 -15.23 2.09
CA LYS A 75 -2.81 -14.22 1.07
C LYS A 75 -1.81 -13.19 1.60
N ASN A 76 -2.03 -12.68 2.81
CA ASN A 76 -1.10 -11.71 3.41
C ASN A 76 0.29 -12.31 3.63
N ARG A 77 0.38 -13.55 4.11
CA ARG A 77 1.65 -14.26 4.30
C ARG A 77 2.35 -14.56 2.99
N PHE A 78 1.60 -14.95 1.96
CA PHE A 78 2.12 -15.18 0.62
C PHE A 78 2.71 -13.90 0.02
N HIS A 79 1.97 -12.80 0.01
CA HIS A 79 2.48 -11.51 -0.47
C HIS A 79 3.68 -11.00 0.32
N ALA A 80 3.70 -11.22 1.64
CA ALA A 80 4.87 -10.90 2.45
C ALA A 80 6.08 -11.71 2.01
N LEU A 81 5.93 -13.01 1.73
CA LEU A 81 7.01 -13.86 1.25
C LEU A 81 7.49 -13.45 -0.15
N GLU A 82 6.57 -13.20 -1.09
CA GLU A 82 6.91 -12.69 -2.43
C GLU A 82 7.73 -11.40 -2.35
N SER A 83 7.32 -10.46 -1.49
CA SER A 83 8.06 -9.21 -1.28
C SER A 83 9.47 -9.45 -0.74
N LYS A 84 9.66 -10.41 0.17
CA LYS A 84 10.99 -10.76 0.68
C LYS A 84 11.86 -11.39 -0.40
N ILE A 85 11.32 -12.33 -1.18
CA ILE A 85 12.03 -12.99 -2.27
C ILE A 85 12.46 -11.95 -3.30
N HIS A 86 11.56 -11.05 -3.70
CA HIS A 86 11.87 -9.97 -4.64
C HIS A 86 13.05 -9.10 -4.17
N LYS A 87 13.08 -8.71 -2.88
CA LYS A 87 14.18 -7.91 -2.31
C LYS A 87 15.51 -8.66 -2.21
N LEU A 88 15.47 -9.99 -2.07
CA LEU A 88 16.66 -10.84 -1.96
C LEU A 88 17.12 -11.41 -3.31
N THR A 89 16.43 -11.05 -4.39
CA THR A 89 16.75 -11.51 -5.74
C THR A 89 17.29 -10.33 -6.55
N PRO A 90 18.46 -10.45 -7.19
CA PRO A 90 18.93 -9.44 -8.14
C PRO A 90 17.88 -9.23 -9.23
N GLN A 91 17.48 -7.97 -9.42
CA GLN A 91 16.52 -7.61 -10.46
C GLN A 91 17.22 -7.53 -11.82
N ALA A 92 16.45 -7.63 -12.91
CA ALA A 92 17.02 -7.55 -14.26
C ALA A 92 17.63 -6.16 -14.56
N TYR A 93 17.12 -5.11 -13.93
CA TYR A 93 17.62 -3.74 -14.01
C TYR A 93 17.12 -2.91 -12.82
N LEU A 94 17.68 -1.71 -12.64
CA LEU A 94 17.24 -0.73 -11.65
C LEU A 94 15.93 -0.09 -12.10
N ASN A 95 14.85 -0.46 -11.42
CA ASN A 95 13.54 0.11 -11.72
C ASN A 95 13.49 1.63 -11.47
N ALA A 96 14.03 2.09 -10.33
CA ALA A 96 14.10 3.50 -10.02
C ALA A 96 15.33 3.84 -9.16
N ILE A 97 15.83 5.07 -9.32
CA ILE A 97 16.86 5.68 -8.46
C ILE A 97 16.38 7.05 -7.99
N GLU A 98 16.56 7.34 -6.71
CA GLU A 98 16.35 8.64 -6.09
C GLU A 98 17.65 9.43 -6.01
N ILE A 99 17.61 10.70 -6.42
CA ILE A 99 18.73 11.63 -6.35
C ILE A 99 18.26 12.85 -5.55
N HIS A 100 19.02 13.22 -4.51
CA HIS A 100 18.77 14.47 -3.81
C HIS A 100 19.27 15.64 -4.66
N LEU A 101 18.39 16.57 -5.03
CA LEU A 101 18.79 17.85 -5.65
C LEU A 101 19.02 18.96 -4.62
N ALA A 102 18.56 18.75 -3.39
CA ALA A 102 18.86 19.61 -2.25
C ALA A 102 18.91 18.76 -0.99
N GLU A 103 19.84 19.06 -0.08
CA GLU A 103 19.95 18.37 1.21
C GLU A 103 18.89 18.86 2.20
N HIS A 104 18.57 20.15 2.14
CA HIS A 104 17.64 20.85 3.04
C HIS A 104 16.27 21.12 2.40
N CYS A 105 15.25 21.30 3.24
CA CYS A 105 13.87 21.57 2.83
C CYS A 105 13.33 22.86 3.47
N ASN A 106 12.40 23.53 2.78
CA ASN A 106 11.60 24.64 3.33
C ASN A 106 10.40 24.18 4.17
N LEU A 107 10.16 22.87 4.22
CA LEU A 107 9.25 22.23 5.19
C LEU A 107 10.05 21.56 6.31
N ASN A 108 9.40 21.38 7.45
CA ASN A 108 10.00 20.80 8.65
C ASN A 108 9.21 19.56 9.09
N CYS A 109 9.15 18.52 8.26
CA CYS A 109 8.31 17.35 8.52
C CYS A 109 8.77 16.57 9.77
N PHE A 110 7.85 16.19 10.65
CA PHE A 110 8.10 15.27 11.77
C PHE A 110 8.72 13.96 11.28
N SER A 111 9.82 13.54 11.91
CA SER A 111 10.50 12.26 11.64
C SER A 111 10.77 11.97 10.15
N CYS A 112 11.17 13.00 9.39
CA CYS A 112 11.52 12.86 7.98
C CYS A 112 12.65 11.84 7.79
N ASN A 113 12.42 10.81 6.98
CA ASN A 113 13.41 9.77 6.66
C ASN A 113 14.53 10.25 5.74
N HIS A 114 14.41 11.43 5.12
CA HIS A 114 15.51 12.08 4.39
C HIS A 114 16.42 12.92 5.31
N PHE A 115 16.00 13.19 6.56
CA PHE A 115 16.66 14.10 7.52
C PHE A 115 16.85 15.54 7.02
N SER A 116 16.14 15.96 5.97
CA SER A 116 16.33 17.25 5.31
C SER A 116 15.97 18.48 6.15
N GLN A 117 15.21 18.30 7.22
CA GLN A 117 14.93 19.34 8.20
C GLN A 117 16.03 19.52 9.25
N LEU A 118 16.92 18.52 9.37
CA LEU A 118 18.13 18.55 10.19
C LEU A 118 19.36 18.94 9.35
N ALA A 119 19.31 18.71 8.04
CA ALA A 119 20.40 18.99 7.13
C ALA A 119 20.67 20.51 6.99
N PRO A 120 21.94 20.93 6.92
CA PRO A 120 22.29 22.29 6.53
C PRO A 120 21.94 22.54 5.06
N LYS A 121 21.92 23.82 4.67
CA LYS A 121 21.81 24.21 3.26
C LYS A 121 22.94 23.56 2.45
N GLY A 122 22.57 22.84 1.40
CA GLY A 122 23.50 22.12 0.54
C GLY A 122 22.82 21.62 -0.73
N PHE A 123 23.60 21.57 -1.80
CA PHE A 123 23.20 21.11 -3.13
C PHE A 123 24.29 20.20 -3.71
N PRO A 124 23.95 19.23 -4.56
CA PRO A 124 24.96 18.44 -5.28
C PRO A 124 25.80 19.32 -6.20
N ASP A 125 27.07 18.94 -6.35
CA ASP A 125 27.94 19.55 -7.36
C ASP A 125 27.54 19.08 -8.77
N ILE A 126 27.27 20.03 -9.65
CA ILE A 126 26.75 19.74 -10.98
C ILE A 126 27.80 19.11 -11.91
N LEU A 127 29.08 19.45 -11.74
CA LEU A 127 30.15 18.90 -12.56
C LEU A 127 30.40 17.44 -12.20
N GLN A 128 30.45 17.13 -10.90
CA GLN A 128 30.52 15.78 -10.39
C GLN A 128 29.28 14.99 -10.81
N PHE A 129 28.08 15.58 -10.74
CA PHE A 129 26.85 14.93 -11.19
C PHE A 129 26.90 14.53 -12.67
N LYS A 130 27.47 15.37 -13.53
CA LYS A 130 27.65 15.03 -14.95
C LYS A 130 28.57 13.83 -15.15
N GLN A 131 29.71 13.79 -14.45
CA GLN A 131 30.64 12.65 -14.49
C GLN A 131 29.98 11.38 -13.96
N ASP A 132 29.21 11.52 -12.88
CA ASP A 132 28.44 10.44 -12.27
C ASP A 132 27.41 9.85 -13.24
N MET A 133 26.64 10.70 -13.94
CA MET A 133 25.65 10.25 -14.93
C MET A 133 26.30 9.57 -16.13
N GLU A 134 27.44 10.07 -16.62
CA GLU A 134 28.21 9.44 -17.69
C GLU A 134 28.75 8.07 -17.29
N ARG A 135 29.36 7.99 -16.09
CA ARG A 135 29.85 6.71 -15.57
C ARG A 135 28.70 5.72 -15.37
N LEU A 136 27.60 6.18 -14.80
CA LEU A 136 26.42 5.35 -14.55
C LEU A 136 25.79 4.86 -15.85
N SER A 137 25.69 5.70 -16.89
CA SER A 137 25.13 5.28 -18.19
C SER A 137 25.98 4.23 -18.85
N ASN A 138 27.31 4.38 -18.82
CA ASN A 138 28.24 3.40 -19.36
C ASN A 138 28.17 2.08 -18.61
N LEU A 139 28.08 2.13 -17.28
CA LEU A 139 28.04 0.95 -16.43
C LEU A 139 26.72 0.17 -16.56
N THR A 140 25.60 0.89 -16.73
CA THR A 140 24.26 0.30 -16.79
C THR A 140 23.74 0.09 -18.22
N TYR A 141 24.55 0.42 -19.23
CA TYR A 141 24.14 0.44 -20.64
C TYR A 141 22.88 1.30 -20.89
N GLY A 142 22.71 2.37 -20.09
CA GLY A 142 21.52 3.23 -20.12
C GLY A 142 20.23 2.59 -19.58
N LEU A 143 20.29 1.36 -19.05
CA LEU A 143 19.11 0.59 -18.64
C LEU A 143 18.72 0.89 -17.19
N ILE A 144 18.09 2.05 -16.97
CA ILE A 144 17.45 2.44 -15.70
C ILE A 144 16.02 2.89 -16.00
N GLY A 145 15.04 2.40 -15.23
CA GLY A 145 13.62 2.67 -15.48
C GLY A 145 13.23 4.14 -15.22
N GLU A 146 13.53 4.65 -14.02
CA GLU A 146 13.13 5.98 -13.57
C GLU A 146 14.23 6.67 -12.73
N PHE A 147 14.44 7.96 -12.97
CA PHE A 147 15.15 8.85 -12.05
C PHE A 147 14.16 9.75 -11.34
N LYS A 148 14.19 9.68 -10.01
CA LYS A 148 13.37 10.50 -9.11
C LYS A 148 14.24 11.59 -8.50
N PHE A 149 14.08 12.80 -8.99
CA PHE A 149 14.68 14.00 -8.40
C PHE A 149 13.88 14.39 -7.14
N THR A 150 14.52 14.30 -5.98
CA THR A 150 13.91 14.45 -4.66
C THR A 150 14.92 15.07 -3.69
N GLY A 151 14.78 14.85 -2.39
CA GLY A 151 15.68 15.33 -1.35
C GLY A 151 14.95 16.07 -0.26
N GLY A 152 15.48 17.21 0.14
CA GLY A 152 14.74 18.20 0.87
C GLY A 152 13.68 18.84 0.00
N GLU A 153 13.91 20.04 -0.51
CA GLU A 153 13.08 20.62 -1.57
C GLU A 153 13.92 20.89 -2.82
N PRO A 154 13.77 20.10 -3.89
CA PRO A 154 14.54 20.27 -5.12
C PRO A 154 14.48 21.67 -5.72
N LEU A 155 13.33 22.35 -5.62
CA LEU A 155 13.14 23.67 -6.20
C LEU A 155 13.85 24.80 -5.42
N LEU A 156 14.50 24.49 -4.30
CA LEU A 156 15.46 25.41 -3.67
C LEU A 156 16.82 25.44 -4.39
N ASN A 157 17.12 24.44 -5.23
CA ASN A 157 18.36 24.38 -5.98
C ASN A 157 18.27 25.27 -7.23
N PRO A 158 19.07 26.34 -7.34
CA PRO A 158 19.03 27.23 -8.50
C PRO A 158 19.37 26.51 -9.83
N ASN A 159 20.10 25.40 -9.75
CA ASN A 159 20.51 24.61 -10.92
C ASN A 159 19.58 23.41 -11.17
N CYS A 160 18.42 23.30 -10.51
CA CYS A 160 17.51 22.14 -10.59
C CYS A 160 17.24 21.69 -12.04
N LYS A 161 16.92 22.64 -12.93
CA LYS A 161 16.66 22.41 -14.35
C LYS A 161 17.84 21.80 -15.12
N ASP A 162 19.07 22.04 -14.67
CA ASP A 162 20.28 21.57 -15.35
C ASP A 162 20.55 20.09 -15.07
N PHE A 163 20.16 19.59 -13.89
CA PHE A 163 20.18 18.16 -13.59
C PHE A 163 19.29 17.36 -14.54
N PHE A 164 18.12 17.91 -14.91
CA PHE A 164 17.21 17.27 -15.87
C PHE A 164 17.87 17.07 -17.23
N LYS A 165 18.51 18.13 -17.73
CA LYS A 165 19.22 18.12 -19.01
C LYS A 165 20.38 17.14 -19.01
N ILE A 166 21.17 17.12 -17.94
CA ILE A 166 22.30 16.18 -17.78
C ILE A 166 21.79 14.75 -17.78
N THR A 167 20.79 14.41 -16.96
CA THR A 167 20.27 13.04 -16.89
C THR A 167 19.64 12.62 -18.20
N ARG A 168 18.82 13.47 -18.85
CA ARG A 168 18.20 13.15 -20.15
C ARG A 168 19.24 12.86 -21.24
N LYS A 169 20.37 13.57 -21.24
CA LYS A 169 21.47 13.33 -22.19
C LYS A 169 22.01 11.90 -22.10
N PHE A 170 22.27 11.41 -20.88
CA PHE A 170 22.88 10.09 -20.66
C PHE A 170 21.85 8.96 -20.58
N PHE A 171 20.59 9.28 -20.30
CA PHE A 171 19.48 8.35 -20.15
C PHE A 171 18.26 8.79 -20.97
N PRO A 172 18.35 8.74 -22.32
CA PRO A 172 17.33 9.30 -23.21
C PRO A 172 15.97 8.60 -23.08
N HIS A 173 15.94 7.34 -22.63
CA HIS A 173 14.72 6.53 -22.52
C HIS A 173 14.18 6.39 -21.10
N SER A 174 14.94 6.78 -20.08
CA SER A 174 14.46 6.69 -18.69
C SER A 174 13.34 7.68 -18.42
N LYS A 175 12.42 7.30 -17.55
CA LYS A 175 11.44 8.23 -17.00
C LYS A 175 12.15 9.19 -16.04
N LEU A 176 11.82 10.48 -16.12
CA LEU A 176 12.37 11.50 -15.22
C LEU A 176 11.23 12.13 -14.43
N THR A 177 11.36 12.10 -13.11
CA THR A 177 10.28 12.48 -12.20
C THR A 177 10.81 13.47 -11.17
N LEU A 178 10.17 14.63 -11.06
CA LEU A 178 10.43 15.62 -10.02
C LEU A 178 9.45 15.44 -8.86
N ILE A 179 9.95 15.11 -7.67
CA ILE A 179 9.16 15.05 -6.44
C ILE A 179 9.40 16.33 -5.65
N THR A 180 8.34 17.08 -5.37
CA THR A 180 8.39 18.39 -4.69
C THR A 180 7.24 18.53 -3.70
N ASN A 181 7.35 19.44 -2.73
CA ASN A 181 6.22 19.84 -1.90
C ASN A 181 5.25 20.82 -2.60
N GLY A 182 5.65 21.35 -3.76
CA GLY A 182 4.81 22.18 -4.62
C GLY A 182 4.75 23.67 -4.26
N ILE A 183 5.26 24.09 -3.10
CA ILE A 183 5.22 25.50 -2.64
C ILE A 183 5.89 26.44 -3.64
N LEU A 184 7.00 25.99 -4.23
CA LEU A 184 7.84 26.81 -5.12
C LEU A 184 7.54 26.61 -6.60
N LEU A 185 6.57 25.78 -6.97
CA LEU A 185 6.26 25.51 -8.39
C LEU A 185 5.73 26.75 -9.09
N GLU A 186 4.75 27.42 -8.48
CA GLU A 186 4.10 28.60 -9.07
C GLU A 186 5.10 29.73 -9.35
N SER A 187 6.10 29.92 -8.50
CA SER A 187 7.12 30.96 -8.65
C SER A 187 8.29 30.58 -9.57
N GLN A 188 8.32 29.36 -10.12
CA GLN A 188 9.42 28.97 -11.00
C GLN A 188 9.45 29.82 -12.28
N PRO A 189 10.66 30.22 -12.73
CA PRO A 189 10.84 30.99 -13.95
C PRO A 189 10.48 30.17 -15.21
N LYS A 190 10.25 30.88 -16.33
CA LYS A 190 9.82 30.27 -17.61
C LYS A 190 10.77 29.17 -18.11
N ASP A 191 12.07 29.39 -17.95
CA ASP A 191 13.13 28.47 -18.37
C ASP A 191 13.13 27.15 -17.58
N PHE A 192 12.65 27.12 -16.34
CA PHE A 192 12.40 25.88 -15.60
C PHE A 192 11.31 25.05 -16.28
N TRP A 193 10.19 25.68 -16.65
CA TRP A 193 9.07 25.01 -17.32
C TRP A 193 9.44 24.53 -18.73
N GLU A 194 10.19 25.34 -19.48
CA GLU A 194 10.77 24.94 -20.77
C GLU A 194 11.69 23.71 -20.60
N SER A 195 12.58 23.71 -19.62
CA SER A 195 13.44 22.56 -19.33
C SER A 195 12.64 21.32 -18.93
N CYS A 196 11.58 21.46 -18.13
CA CYS A 196 10.69 20.34 -17.80
C CYS A 196 10.07 19.71 -19.05
N LYS A 197 9.58 20.54 -19.98
CA LYS A 197 9.00 20.08 -21.26
C LYS A 197 10.04 19.39 -22.13
N GLU A 198 11.18 20.04 -22.38
CA GLU A 198 12.27 19.52 -23.22
C GLU A 198 12.79 18.18 -22.73
N ASN A 199 12.92 18.03 -21.41
CA ASN A 199 13.45 16.83 -20.78
C ASN A 199 12.36 15.80 -20.42
N LYS A 200 11.10 16.05 -20.79
CA LYS A 200 9.94 15.17 -20.51
C LYS A 200 9.84 14.80 -19.03
N ILE A 201 9.92 15.82 -18.16
CA ILE A 201 9.78 15.66 -16.72
C ILE A 201 8.31 15.41 -16.37
N GLU A 202 8.06 14.41 -15.54
CA GLU A 202 6.80 14.28 -14.81
C GLU A 202 6.94 14.97 -13.45
N ILE A 203 6.06 15.93 -13.15
CA ILE A 203 6.02 16.59 -11.85
C ILE A 203 5.09 15.79 -10.94
N ARG A 204 5.62 15.31 -9.82
CA ARG A 204 4.89 14.54 -8.82
C ARG A 204 4.89 15.22 -7.46
N PRO A 205 4.04 16.23 -7.25
CA PRO A 205 3.98 16.90 -5.97
C PRO A 205 3.42 15.98 -4.89
N THR A 206 3.92 16.13 -3.67
CA THR A 206 3.29 15.58 -2.47
C THR A 206 2.31 16.62 -1.94
N LYS A 207 1.03 16.25 -1.78
CA LYS A 207 0.01 17.15 -1.24
C LYS A 207 0.11 17.20 0.28
N TYR A 208 0.75 18.22 0.81
CA TYR A 208 0.77 18.52 2.25
C TYR A 208 -0.48 19.33 2.64
N PRO A 209 -0.93 19.28 3.92
CA PRO A 209 -2.05 20.09 4.41
C PRO A 209 -1.63 21.55 4.61
N ILE A 210 -1.19 22.19 3.53
CA ILE A 210 -0.72 23.56 3.46
C ILE A 210 -1.32 24.25 2.25
N LYS A 211 -1.36 25.59 2.26
CA LYS A 211 -1.89 26.35 1.14
C LYS A 211 -0.92 26.33 -0.04
N VAL A 212 -1.33 25.68 -1.14
CA VAL A 212 -0.66 25.70 -2.44
C VAL A 212 -1.73 25.95 -3.50
N ASN A 213 -1.45 26.82 -4.46
CA ASN A 213 -2.35 27.12 -5.57
C ASN A 213 -2.27 26.02 -6.64
N TRP A 214 -2.92 24.88 -6.39
CA TRP A 214 -2.87 23.74 -7.29
C TRP A 214 -3.50 24.04 -8.65
N GLU A 215 -4.55 24.88 -8.71
CA GLU A 215 -5.19 25.30 -9.97
C GLU A 215 -4.20 26.03 -10.89
N ALA A 216 -3.43 26.99 -10.35
CA ALA A 216 -2.42 27.69 -11.14
C ALA A 216 -1.29 26.76 -11.60
N ILE A 217 -0.89 25.79 -10.77
CA ILE A 217 0.14 24.80 -11.13
C ILE A 217 -0.38 23.87 -12.22
N GLU A 218 -1.63 23.41 -12.12
CA GLU A 218 -2.30 22.57 -13.11
C GLU A 218 -2.39 23.30 -14.45
N GLN A 219 -2.80 24.57 -14.46
CA GLN A 219 -2.84 25.39 -15.67
C GLN A 219 -1.45 25.55 -16.30
N LYS A 220 -0.42 25.87 -15.50
CA LYS A 220 0.96 25.95 -16.01
C LYS A 220 1.44 24.62 -16.62
N CYS A 221 1.11 23.49 -15.98
CA CYS A 221 1.45 22.18 -16.53
C CYS A 221 0.75 21.93 -17.87
N GLN A 222 -0.52 22.31 -18.01
CA GLN A 222 -1.27 22.21 -19.27
C GLN A 222 -0.66 23.09 -20.36
N ASP A 223 -0.37 24.36 -20.06
CA ASP A 223 0.18 25.33 -21.01
C ASP A 223 1.52 24.86 -21.62
N PHE A 224 2.37 24.24 -20.81
CA PHE A 224 3.66 23.69 -21.25
C PHE A 224 3.58 22.24 -21.76
N GLY A 225 2.46 21.54 -21.54
CA GLY A 225 2.30 20.13 -21.89
C GLY A 225 3.11 19.17 -21.00
N ILE A 226 3.14 19.43 -19.70
CA ILE A 226 3.89 18.67 -18.68
C ILE A 226 2.95 17.75 -17.90
N SER A 227 3.36 16.50 -17.68
CA SER A 227 2.60 15.53 -16.88
C SER A 227 2.65 15.91 -15.39
N LEU A 228 1.47 16.08 -14.78
CA LEU A 228 1.32 16.34 -13.34
C LEU A 228 0.60 15.14 -12.68
N ARG A 229 1.24 14.49 -11.70
CA ARG A 229 0.65 13.35 -10.97
C ARG A 229 1.02 13.37 -9.50
N PHE A 230 0.07 13.60 -8.62
CA PHE A 230 0.32 13.58 -7.17
C PHE A 230 0.96 12.25 -6.71
N PHE A 231 1.92 12.32 -5.79
CA PHE A 231 2.74 11.17 -5.40
C PHE A 231 1.92 9.98 -4.87
N ASN A 232 0.95 10.24 -3.97
CA ASN A 232 0.01 9.25 -3.48
C ASN A 232 -1.30 9.29 -4.30
N ASN A 233 -2.00 10.43 -4.24
CA ASN A 233 -3.24 10.76 -4.95
C ASN A 233 -3.54 12.25 -4.72
N ALA A 234 -4.28 12.91 -5.61
CA ALA A 234 -4.79 14.28 -5.43
C ALA A 234 -5.75 14.42 -4.23
N SER A 235 -6.45 13.34 -3.85
CA SER A 235 -7.35 13.32 -2.69
C SER A 235 -6.68 12.94 -1.37
N VAL A 236 -5.39 12.55 -1.39
CA VAL A 236 -4.70 12.05 -0.20
C VAL A 236 -3.66 13.07 0.24
N GLU A 237 -3.92 13.68 1.39
CA GLU A 237 -2.95 14.53 2.06
C GLU A 237 -1.87 13.69 2.73
N LYS A 238 -0.67 14.27 2.82
CA LYS A 238 0.46 13.67 3.50
C LYS A 238 0.13 13.51 4.97
N THR A 239 0.41 12.33 5.50
CA THR A 239 0.38 12.01 6.93
C THR A 239 1.81 11.94 7.47
N SER A 240 1.95 12.04 8.80
CA SER A 240 3.24 11.83 9.45
C SER A 240 3.43 10.36 9.83
N TYR A 241 4.68 9.92 9.70
CA TYR A 241 5.10 8.57 9.97
C TYR A 241 6.35 8.63 10.83
N LYS A 242 6.37 7.91 11.96
CA LYS A 242 7.50 7.88 12.87
C LYS A 242 8.52 6.84 12.40
N THR A 243 9.65 7.32 11.89
CA THR A 243 10.83 6.54 11.55
C THR A 243 11.63 6.30 12.84
N ILE A 244 11.82 5.04 13.23
CA ILE A 244 12.52 4.70 14.48
C ILE A 244 13.86 4.03 14.20
N LEU A 245 14.91 4.58 14.81
CA LEU A 245 16.28 4.11 14.81
C LEU A 245 16.62 3.49 16.18
N ARG A 246 17.56 2.55 16.18
CA ARG A 246 18.11 1.91 17.38
C ARG A 246 19.63 2.09 17.40
N PRO A 247 20.16 3.13 18.08
CA PRO A 247 21.59 3.45 18.09
C PRO A 247 22.51 2.30 18.53
N GLN A 248 22.03 1.36 19.33
CA GLN A 248 22.80 0.18 19.76
C GLN A 248 23.18 -0.74 18.59
N GLY A 249 22.47 -0.67 17.46
CA GLY A 249 22.82 -1.42 16.26
C GLY A 249 22.76 -2.94 16.41
N ASN A 250 21.88 -3.44 17.28
CA ASN A 250 21.76 -4.86 17.62
C ASN A 250 20.54 -5.53 16.95
N LEU A 251 19.93 -4.91 15.94
CA LEU A 251 18.83 -5.52 15.20
C LEU A 251 19.34 -6.56 14.21
N ASN A 252 18.51 -7.56 13.94
CA ASN A 252 18.77 -8.53 12.89
C ASN A 252 18.68 -7.83 11.51
N ILE A 253 19.82 -7.80 10.81
CA ILE A 253 20.00 -7.06 9.56
C ILE A 253 19.09 -7.61 8.46
N LEU A 254 18.95 -8.94 8.35
CA LEU A 254 18.11 -9.58 7.34
C LEU A 254 16.63 -9.23 7.55
N ASP A 255 16.18 -9.24 8.79
CA ASP A 255 14.82 -8.85 9.16
C ASP A 255 14.55 -7.37 8.85
N SER A 256 15.46 -6.48 9.25
CA SER A 256 15.37 -5.05 8.95
C SER A 256 15.43 -4.78 7.45
N PHE A 257 16.17 -5.55 6.66
CA PHE A 257 16.22 -5.36 5.22
C PHE A 257 14.95 -5.86 4.53
N THR A 258 14.55 -7.10 4.80
CA THR A 258 13.45 -7.78 4.09
C THR A 258 12.07 -7.17 4.42
N LYS A 259 11.90 -6.61 5.63
CA LYS A 259 10.66 -5.89 6.03
C LYS A 259 10.64 -4.43 5.57
N CYS A 260 11.74 -3.90 5.02
CA CYS A 260 11.84 -2.50 4.63
C CYS A 260 11.00 -2.19 3.39
N HIS A 261 10.15 -1.15 3.47
CA HIS A 261 9.38 -0.69 2.30
C HIS A 261 10.23 0.18 1.35
N GLN A 262 11.37 0.68 1.80
CA GLN A 262 12.27 1.50 0.98
C GLN A 262 13.10 0.66 0.01
N VAL A 263 13.49 -0.55 0.41
CA VAL A 263 14.30 -1.46 -0.44
C VAL A 263 13.54 -1.77 -1.72
N GLY A 264 14.16 -1.49 -2.86
CA GLY A 264 13.59 -1.64 -4.21
C GLY A 264 12.78 -0.43 -4.71
N ASN A 265 12.39 0.48 -3.83
CA ASN A 265 11.55 1.65 -4.18
C ASN A 265 12.29 3.00 -4.06
N CYS A 266 13.23 3.08 -3.14
CA CYS A 266 13.99 4.27 -2.74
C CYS A 266 15.51 4.03 -2.82
N THR A 267 15.95 3.26 -3.82
CA THR A 267 17.39 3.12 -4.13
C THR A 267 17.98 4.51 -4.31
N HIS A 268 18.96 4.86 -3.50
CA HIS A 268 19.44 6.23 -3.41
C HIS A 268 20.82 6.38 -4.06
N PHE A 269 20.99 7.40 -4.90
CA PHE A 269 22.25 7.73 -5.53
C PHE A 269 22.80 9.05 -5.00
N LYS A 270 24.03 9.03 -4.47
CA LYS A 270 24.70 10.20 -3.90
C LYS A 270 26.21 10.10 -4.11
N ASN A 271 26.78 11.06 -4.84
CA ASN A 271 28.23 11.23 -5.05
C ASN A 271 28.94 9.94 -5.49
N GLY A 272 28.52 9.38 -6.63
CA GLY A 272 29.07 8.14 -7.19
C GLY A 272 28.75 6.86 -6.40
N LYS A 273 27.86 6.91 -5.41
CA LYS A 273 27.50 5.76 -4.57
C LYS A 273 26.02 5.44 -4.67
N ILE A 274 25.70 4.14 -4.75
CA ILE A 274 24.33 3.61 -4.73
C ILE A 274 24.09 2.93 -3.38
N TYR A 275 22.97 3.27 -2.75
CA TYR A 275 22.48 2.71 -1.49
C TYR A 275 21.09 2.08 -1.71
N PRO A 276 20.71 1.03 -0.97
CA PRO A 276 19.39 0.40 -1.08
C PRO A 276 18.24 1.22 -0.47
N CYS A 277 18.54 2.32 0.21
CA CYS A 277 17.56 3.19 0.88
C CYS A 277 18.08 4.62 1.01
N ASN A 278 17.23 5.55 1.46
CA ASN A 278 17.59 6.96 1.65
C ASN A 278 18.13 7.31 3.06
N ILE A 279 17.96 6.42 4.06
CA ILE A 279 18.38 6.70 5.44
C ILE A 279 19.91 6.63 5.57
N ALA A 280 20.52 5.53 5.13
CA ALA A 280 21.96 5.28 5.23
C ALA A 280 22.81 6.45 4.66
N PRO A 281 22.60 6.93 3.42
CA PRO A 281 23.41 8.02 2.87
C PRO A 281 23.23 9.37 3.58
N ASN A 282 22.14 9.53 4.36
CA ASN A 282 21.77 10.80 4.99
C ASN A 282 21.86 10.77 6.52
N ILE A 283 22.30 9.65 7.12
CA ILE A 283 22.38 9.49 8.57
C ILE A 283 23.31 10.50 9.25
N GLN A 284 24.28 11.04 8.49
CA GLN A 284 25.18 12.09 8.99
C GLN A 284 24.44 13.31 9.54
N TYR A 285 23.27 13.66 9.01
CA TYR A 285 22.47 14.78 9.50
C TYR A 285 21.83 14.49 10.86
N PHE A 286 21.35 13.26 11.06
CA PHE A 286 20.88 12.78 12.36
C PHE A 286 22.03 12.74 13.38
N ASN A 287 23.18 12.18 13.00
CA ASN A 287 24.36 12.09 13.86
C ASN A 287 24.82 13.48 14.32
N ALA A 288 24.94 14.43 13.39
CA ALA A 288 25.35 15.81 13.69
C ALA A 288 24.33 16.54 14.58
N ALA A 289 23.03 16.41 14.29
CA ALA A 289 21.99 17.12 15.03
C ALA A 289 21.84 16.64 16.48
N PHE A 290 22.14 15.37 16.76
CA PHE A 290 21.86 14.73 18.05
C PHE A 290 23.08 14.15 18.75
N ASN A 291 24.28 14.51 18.28
CA ASN A 291 25.55 14.01 18.79
C ASN A 291 25.57 12.47 18.89
N GLN A 292 25.05 11.81 17.86
CA GLN A 292 25.01 10.35 17.75
C GLN A 292 26.11 9.87 16.79
N ASN A 293 26.39 8.56 16.82
CA ASN A 293 27.35 7.94 15.91
C ASN A 293 26.81 6.62 15.38
N LEU A 294 25.93 6.70 14.38
CA LEU A 294 25.52 5.55 13.57
C LEU A 294 26.44 5.50 12.34
N PRO A 295 27.49 4.65 12.33
CA PRO A 295 28.50 4.67 11.30
C PRO A 295 28.01 4.06 9.99
N ILE A 296 28.46 4.66 8.89
CA ILE A 296 28.41 4.09 7.54
C ILE A 296 29.78 3.50 7.22
N THR A 297 29.78 2.28 6.69
CA THR A 297 30.97 1.54 6.30
C THR A 297 31.06 1.43 4.77
N PRO A 298 32.23 1.10 4.21
CA PRO A 298 32.39 0.92 2.76
C PRO A 298 31.54 -0.20 2.14
N ILE A 299 30.94 -1.09 2.95
CA ILE A 299 30.05 -2.16 2.49
C ILE A 299 28.56 -1.79 2.61
N ASP A 300 28.24 -0.55 3.01
CA ASP A 300 26.86 -0.02 3.04
C ASP A 300 26.42 0.61 1.71
N PHE A 301 27.33 0.69 0.73
CA PHE A 301 27.08 1.21 -0.61
C PHE A 301 27.94 0.50 -1.64
N ILE A 302 27.53 0.60 -2.90
CA ILE A 302 28.40 0.28 -4.04
C ILE A 302 28.83 1.57 -4.73
N ASN A 303 30.13 1.70 -5.01
CA ASN A 303 30.70 2.85 -5.70
C ASN A 303 30.76 2.56 -7.21
N ILE A 304 30.09 3.38 -8.03
CA ILE A 304 29.99 3.16 -9.48
C ILE A 304 31.35 3.24 -10.18
N TYR A 305 32.33 3.95 -9.61
CA TYR A 305 33.69 4.03 -10.14
C TYR A 305 34.53 2.79 -9.84
N LYS A 306 34.11 1.97 -8.88
CA LYS A 306 34.80 0.73 -8.49
C LYS A 306 34.05 -0.53 -8.92
N ALA A 307 32.74 -0.42 -9.13
CA ALA A 307 31.91 -1.52 -9.61
C ALA A 307 32.42 -2.02 -10.97
N LYS A 308 32.56 -3.35 -11.06
CA LYS A 308 33.01 -4.07 -12.24
C LYS A 308 32.01 -3.92 -13.38
N ASP A 309 30.75 -4.20 -13.10
CA ASP A 309 29.68 -4.26 -14.08
C ASP A 309 28.31 -3.98 -13.44
N TYR A 310 27.26 -3.90 -14.27
CA TYR A 310 25.91 -3.65 -13.79
C TYR A 310 25.40 -4.76 -12.86
N HIS A 311 25.77 -6.01 -13.13
CA HIS A 311 25.31 -7.16 -12.36
C HIS A 311 25.80 -7.09 -10.91
N GLU A 312 27.02 -6.58 -10.67
CA GLU A 312 27.50 -6.33 -9.31
C GLU A 312 26.61 -5.35 -8.53
N ILE A 313 26.11 -4.28 -9.18
CA ILE A 313 25.15 -3.35 -8.55
C ILE A 313 23.84 -4.06 -8.20
N LEU A 314 23.30 -4.84 -9.13
CA LEU A 314 22.03 -5.55 -8.94
C LEU A 314 22.15 -6.62 -7.84
N GLN A 315 23.31 -7.29 -7.75
CA GLN A 315 23.63 -8.22 -6.67
C GLN A 315 23.80 -7.51 -5.32
N PHE A 316 24.44 -6.34 -5.29
CA PHE A 316 24.59 -5.55 -4.09
C PHE A 316 23.23 -5.13 -3.52
N LEU A 317 22.32 -4.63 -4.37
CA LEU A 317 20.99 -4.19 -3.95
C LEU A 317 20.06 -5.31 -3.50
N ALA A 318 20.38 -6.56 -3.85
CA ALA A 318 19.67 -7.75 -3.39
C ALA A 318 20.16 -8.28 -2.03
N LYS A 319 21.05 -7.54 -1.35
CA LYS A 319 21.67 -7.95 -0.08
C LYS A 319 21.44 -6.91 1.02
N PRO A 320 21.22 -7.37 2.27
CA PRO A 320 21.24 -6.49 3.43
C PRO A 320 22.59 -5.78 3.59
N ILE A 321 22.55 -4.51 3.97
CA ILE A 321 23.74 -3.73 4.32
C ILE A 321 23.89 -3.65 5.86
N PRO A 322 25.10 -3.57 6.42
CA PRO A 322 25.30 -3.48 7.87
C PRO A 322 24.47 -2.40 8.57
N PHE A 323 24.26 -1.26 7.93
CA PHE A 323 23.49 -0.15 8.45
C PHE A 323 22.04 -0.53 8.82
N CYS A 324 21.46 -1.56 8.19
CA CYS A 324 20.12 -2.04 8.52
C CYS A 324 19.96 -2.43 10.00
N ARG A 325 21.05 -2.74 10.72
CA ARG A 325 21.06 -3.03 12.17
C ARG A 325 20.55 -1.88 13.05
N PHE A 326 20.52 -0.65 12.51
CA PHE A 326 20.03 0.54 13.21
C PHE A 326 18.55 0.85 12.90
N CYS A 327 17.95 0.25 11.86
CA CYS A 327 16.60 0.59 11.41
C CYS A 327 15.54 -0.30 12.09
N ASN A 328 14.79 0.24 13.05
CA ASN A 328 13.80 -0.51 13.84
C ASN A 328 12.42 -0.54 13.18
N LEU A 329 12.32 -1.17 12.01
CA LEU A 329 11.10 -1.21 11.21
C LEU A 329 9.89 -1.77 11.92
N ALA A 330 10.07 -2.68 12.88
CA ALA A 330 8.97 -3.26 13.65
C ALA A 330 8.21 -2.22 14.49
N LYS A 331 8.84 -1.07 14.76
CA LYS A 331 8.26 0.02 15.55
C LYS A 331 7.87 1.23 14.69
N TRP A 332 8.23 1.23 13.41
CA TRP A 332 7.82 2.26 12.47
C TRP A 332 6.30 2.28 12.36
N ARG A 333 5.70 3.47 12.45
CA ARG A 333 4.23 3.59 12.51
C ARG A 333 3.74 4.94 12.00
N SER A 334 2.54 4.93 11.43
CA SER A 334 1.81 6.17 11.18
C SER A 334 1.47 6.83 12.52
N ILE A 335 1.58 8.16 12.56
CA ILE A 335 1.12 8.96 13.70
C ILE A 335 -0.09 9.84 13.33
N GLY A 336 -0.71 9.55 12.18
CA GLY A 336 -1.89 10.27 11.69
C GLY A 336 -1.50 11.56 10.97
N GLU A 337 -2.16 12.65 11.34
CA GLU A 337 -2.02 13.97 10.71
C GLU A 337 -0.56 14.40 10.55
N TRP A 338 -0.29 15.19 9.51
CA TRP A 338 1.03 15.74 9.29
C TRP A 338 1.41 16.70 10.42
N LYS A 339 2.60 16.51 10.98
CA LYS A 339 3.15 17.36 12.04
C LYS A 339 4.47 17.97 11.60
N THR A 340 4.71 19.17 12.10
CA THR A 340 6.02 19.79 12.04
C THR A 340 6.92 19.22 13.13
N SER A 341 8.19 18.98 12.78
CA SER A 341 9.24 18.55 13.68
C SER A 341 9.59 19.65 14.68
N LYS A 342 9.86 19.28 15.93
CA LYS A 342 10.54 20.11 16.92
C LYS A 342 12.06 19.92 16.87
N LYS A 343 12.54 19.07 15.97
CA LYS A 343 13.94 18.64 15.85
C LYS A 343 14.46 18.01 17.13
N GLU A 344 13.63 17.18 17.74
CA GLU A 344 13.98 16.44 18.96
C GLU A 344 14.38 15.00 18.62
N ILE A 345 15.36 14.44 19.34
CA ILE A 345 15.85 13.07 19.08
C ILE A 345 14.74 12.02 19.25
N GLY A 346 13.76 12.30 20.13
CA GLY A 346 12.59 11.44 20.37
C GLY A 346 11.67 11.24 19.16
N GLU A 347 11.81 12.06 18.11
CA GLU A 347 11.12 11.83 16.83
C GLU A 347 11.66 10.61 16.08
N TYR A 348 12.88 10.19 16.41
CA TYR A 348 13.61 9.11 15.73
C TYR A 348 13.93 7.93 16.64
N LEU A 349 13.70 8.04 17.95
CA LEU A 349 13.91 6.95 18.91
C LEU A 349 12.58 6.46 19.46
N GLU A 350 12.60 5.31 20.15
CA GLU A 350 11.40 4.75 20.80
C GLU A 350 10.81 5.71 21.83
#